data_AF-A0A218XLY8-F1
#
_entry.id   AF-A0A218XLY8-F1
#
_cell.length_a   1.000
_cell.length_b   1.000
_cell.length_c   1.000
_cell.angle_alpha   90.00
_cell.angle_beta   90.00
_cell.angle_gamma   90.00
#
_symmetry.space_group_name_H-M   'P 1'
#
loop_
_entity.id
_entity.type
_entity.pdbx_description
1 polymer ?
#
loop_
_entity_poly.entity_id
_entity_poly.type
_entity_poly.pdbx_seq_one_letter_code
_entity_poly.pdbx_strand_id
1 'polypeptide(L)'
;MQTEHGDLYDCVDFYEQPAFDYPLLQNHAFRYEVAVVRTKFSGNKKYDGGGMNITIEGPKAKFSQYSMGQMKVLNGPDYIQVGWMVNPTLYGDNRARFFVYHKASH
;
A
#
# COMPACT_ATOMS: atom_id res chain seq x y z
N MET A 1 -18.81 -7.39 4.28
CA MET A 1 -19.84 -6.89 3.34
C MET A 1 -19.64 -7.58 1.99
N GLN A 2 -20.68 -7.90 1.21
CA GLN A 2 -20.53 -8.61 -0.06
C GLN A 2 -21.22 -7.82 -1.17
N THR A 3 -20.55 -7.65 -2.33
CA THR A 3 -21.10 -6.89 -3.47
C THR A 3 -22.04 -7.74 -4.32
N GLU A 4 -22.81 -7.07 -5.20
CA GLU A 4 -23.73 -7.67 -6.18
C GLU A 4 -23.05 -8.70 -7.11
N HIS A 5 -21.72 -8.66 -7.24
CA HIS A 5 -20.92 -9.61 -8.02
C HIS A 5 -20.28 -10.72 -7.16
N GLY A 6 -20.71 -10.86 -5.89
CA GLY A 6 -20.28 -11.90 -4.95
C GLY A 6 -18.87 -11.70 -4.39
N ASP A 7 -18.23 -10.55 -4.61
CA ASP A 7 -16.92 -10.25 -4.01
C ASP A 7 -17.11 -9.94 -2.51
N LEU A 8 -16.38 -10.68 -1.68
CA LEU A 8 -16.42 -10.56 -0.22
C LEU A 8 -15.41 -9.50 0.21
N TYR A 9 -15.93 -8.37 0.69
CA TYR A 9 -15.16 -7.35 1.38
C TYR A 9 -15.12 -7.77 2.85
N ASP A 10 -13.99 -8.32 3.26
CA ASP A 10 -13.69 -8.55 4.66
C ASP A 10 -12.81 -7.41 5.16
N CYS A 11 -13.35 -6.64 6.10
CA CYS A 11 -12.60 -5.64 6.84
C CYS A 11 -12.03 -6.39 8.06
N VAL A 12 -10.78 -6.80 7.98
CA VAL A 12 -10.09 -7.34 9.16
C VAL A 12 -9.66 -6.15 10.01
N ASP A 13 -10.09 -6.12 11.26
CA ASP A 13 -9.64 -5.10 12.21
C ASP A 13 -8.12 -5.20 12.34
N PHE A 14 -7.46 -4.03 12.32
CA PHE A 14 -6.01 -3.94 12.25
C PHE A 14 -5.33 -4.66 13.43
N TYR A 15 -5.99 -4.74 14.58
CA TYR A 15 -5.44 -5.37 15.77
C TYR A 15 -5.49 -6.91 15.78
N GLU A 16 -6.16 -7.54 14.81
CA GLU A 16 -6.44 -8.99 14.84
C GLU A 16 -5.60 -9.80 13.85
N GLN A 17 -4.45 -9.28 13.39
CA GLN A 17 -3.57 -10.00 12.45
C GLN A 17 -2.46 -10.81 13.16
N PRO A 18 -2.18 -12.07 12.75
CA PRO A 18 -1.16 -12.92 13.39
C PRO A 18 0.29 -12.45 13.23
N ALA A 19 0.53 -11.46 12.37
CA ALA A 19 1.86 -10.86 12.19
C ALA A 19 2.32 -10.04 13.42
N PHE A 20 1.39 -9.71 14.33
CA PHE A 20 1.65 -8.94 15.55
C PHE A 20 2.17 -9.79 16.73
N ASP A 21 2.25 -11.12 16.59
CA ASP A 21 2.80 -11.99 17.65
C ASP A 21 4.34 -12.07 17.67
N TYR A 22 5.03 -11.32 16.78
CA TYR A 22 6.49 -11.41 16.67
C TYR A 22 7.22 -10.55 17.73
N PRO A 23 8.14 -11.11 18.55
CA PRO A 23 8.73 -10.44 19.72
C PRO A 23 9.45 -9.12 19.44
N LEU A 24 9.97 -8.95 18.21
CA LEU A 24 10.72 -7.75 17.80
C LEU A 24 9.83 -6.58 17.36
N LEU A 25 8.52 -6.80 17.20
CA LEU A 25 7.56 -5.78 16.72
C LEU A 25 6.63 -5.23 17.82
N GLN A 26 6.76 -5.72 19.06
CA GLN A 26 5.83 -5.39 20.16
C GLN A 26 5.80 -3.90 20.54
N ASN A 27 6.83 -3.12 20.19
CA ASN A 27 6.97 -1.72 20.61
C ASN A 27 7.14 -0.72 19.46
N HIS A 28 6.98 -1.15 18.20
CA HIS A 28 7.13 -0.27 17.05
C HIS A 28 5.78 -0.01 16.37
N ALA A 29 5.23 1.19 16.55
CA ALA A 29 3.99 1.62 15.88
C ALA A 29 4.25 1.98 14.40
N PHE A 30 4.40 0.99 13.53
CA PHE A 30 4.29 1.19 12.08
C PHE A 30 2.81 1.15 11.68
N ARG A 31 2.21 2.33 11.45
CA ARG A 31 0.83 2.44 10.98
C ARG A 31 0.82 2.58 9.46
N TYR A 32 0.56 1.48 8.74
CA TYR A 32 0.23 1.49 7.31
C TYR A 32 -1.27 1.26 7.17
N GLU A 33 -1.99 2.28 6.73
CA GLU A 33 -3.41 2.15 6.41
C GLU A 33 -3.56 1.83 4.92
N VAL A 34 -4.28 0.76 4.61
CA VAL A 34 -4.50 0.33 3.23
C VAL A 34 -5.96 0.04 2.99
N ALA A 35 -6.50 0.58 1.89
CA ALA A 35 -7.77 0.14 1.32
C ALA A 35 -7.44 -0.75 0.11
N VAL A 36 -7.98 -1.96 0.09
CA VAL A 36 -7.66 -2.97 -0.95
C VAL A 36 -8.93 -3.45 -1.62
N VAL A 37 -8.96 -3.37 -2.95
CA VAL A 37 -9.98 -4.02 -3.78
C VAL A 37 -9.36 -5.25 -4.43
N ARG A 38 -10.02 -6.40 -4.34
CA ARG A 38 -9.60 -7.65 -4.99
C ARG A 38 -10.74 -8.17 -5.86
N THR A 39 -10.44 -8.45 -7.12
CA THR A 39 -11.38 -9.08 -8.05
C THR A 39 -11.22 -10.60 -8.02
N LYS A 40 -12.31 -11.36 -8.04
CA LYS A 40 -12.24 -12.81 -8.28
C LYS A 40 -11.68 -13.10 -9.68
N PHE A 41 -10.83 -14.11 -9.77
CA PHE A 41 -10.33 -14.63 -11.05
C PHE A 41 -11.44 -15.41 -11.76
N SER A 42 -12.35 -14.69 -12.40
CA SER A 42 -13.40 -15.22 -13.26
C SER A 42 -13.29 -14.48 -14.59
N GLY A 43 -13.16 -15.22 -15.69
CA GLY A 43 -12.67 -14.72 -16.99
C GLY A 43 -13.41 -13.55 -17.63
N ASN A 44 -14.55 -13.12 -17.07
CA ASN A 44 -15.36 -12.01 -17.58
C ASN A 44 -15.40 -10.80 -16.64
N LYS A 45 -14.72 -10.81 -15.48
CA LYS A 45 -14.69 -9.65 -14.58
C LYS A 45 -13.66 -8.62 -15.05
N LYS A 46 -14.14 -7.42 -15.38
CA LYS A 46 -13.30 -6.27 -15.71
C LYS A 46 -13.13 -5.41 -14.46
N TYR A 47 -11.93 -4.88 -14.26
CA TYR A 47 -11.67 -3.85 -13.27
C TYR A 47 -11.79 -2.49 -13.97
N ASP A 48 -12.81 -1.73 -13.64
CA ASP A 48 -13.11 -0.45 -14.31
C ASP A 48 -12.21 0.70 -13.86
N GLY A 49 -11.36 0.46 -12.86
CA GLY A 49 -10.36 1.40 -12.38
C GLY A 49 -10.49 1.69 -10.89
N GLY A 50 -9.53 2.45 -10.38
CA GLY A 50 -9.50 2.94 -9.02
C GLY A 50 -8.64 4.18 -8.96
N GLY A 51 -9.05 5.12 -8.13
CA GLY A 51 -8.31 6.36 -7.87
C GLY A 51 -7.95 6.45 -6.40
N MET A 52 -6.84 7.13 -6.13
CA MET A 52 -6.41 7.49 -4.78
C MET A 52 -6.20 9.00 -4.73
N ASN A 53 -6.92 9.69 -3.84
CA ASN A 53 -6.56 11.04 -3.42
C ASN A 53 -5.57 10.93 -2.28
N ILE A 54 -4.38 11.52 -2.48
CA ILE A 54 -3.28 11.43 -1.54
C ILE A 54 -2.80 12.81 -1.13
N THR A 55 -2.74 13.05 0.17
CA THR A 55 -2.18 14.30 0.71
C THR A 55 -0.67 14.19 0.84
N ILE A 56 0.04 15.26 0.49
CA ILE A 56 1.50 15.34 0.58
C ILE A 56 1.84 16.18 1.80
N GLU A 57 1.97 15.52 2.94
CA GLU A 57 2.21 16.19 4.23
C GLU A 57 3.68 16.51 4.48
N GLY A 58 4.60 16.09 3.60
CA GLY A 58 6.04 16.35 3.70
C GLY A 58 6.64 16.14 5.11
N PRO A 59 6.33 15.03 5.81
CA PRO A 59 6.76 14.86 7.20
C PRO A 59 8.29 14.77 7.27
N LYS A 60 8.90 15.42 8.28
CA LYS A 60 10.34 15.31 8.52
C LYS A 60 10.64 13.93 9.12
N ALA A 61 11.14 13.01 8.31
CA ALA A 61 11.63 11.73 8.77
C ALA A 61 13.03 11.89 9.40
N LYS A 62 13.31 11.13 10.47
CA LYS A 62 14.68 11.04 11.00
C LYS A 62 15.53 10.17 10.07
N PHE A 63 16.85 10.32 10.15
CA PHE A 63 17.79 9.38 9.51
C PHE A 63 17.46 7.96 10.00
N SER A 64 17.33 6.97 9.11
CA SER A 64 16.76 5.60 9.32
C SER A 64 15.24 5.42 9.22
N GLN A 65 14.45 6.49 9.07
CA GLN A 65 13.00 6.41 8.89
C GLN A 65 12.59 6.83 7.46
N TYR A 66 11.42 6.39 7.03
CA TYR A 66 10.78 6.86 5.81
C TYR A 66 9.26 6.98 5.98
N SER A 67 8.64 7.82 5.18
CA SER A 67 7.18 7.97 5.10
C SER A 67 6.76 7.91 3.64
N MET A 68 5.62 7.29 3.35
CA MET A 68 5.15 7.07 2.00
C MET A 68 3.63 6.95 2.00
N GLY A 69 2.99 7.47 0.96
CA GLY A 69 1.64 7.06 0.58
C GLY A 69 1.63 6.63 -0.89
N GLN A 70 0.90 5.57 -1.19
CA GLN A 70 0.98 4.90 -2.48
C GLN A 70 -0.32 4.21 -2.90
N MET A 71 -0.51 4.12 -4.22
CA MET A 71 -1.46 3.21 -4.85
C MET A 71 -0.67 2.12 -5.59
N LYS A 72 -1.11 0.88 -5.47
CA LYS A 72 -0.51 -0.26 -6.17
C LYS A 72 -1.58 -1.08 -6.87
N VAL A 73 -1.39 -1.30 -8.17
CA VAL A 73 -2.19 -2.22 -8.98
C VAL A 73 -1.37 -3.48 -9.19
N LEU A 74 -1.96 -4.65 -8.91
CA LEU A 74 -1.32 -5.96 -8.97
C LEU A 74 -2.06 -6.84 -9.99
N ASN A 75 -1.31 -7.56 -10.81
CA ASN A 75 -1.82 -8.63 -11.67
C ASN A 75 -0.88 -9.84 -11.58
N GLY A 76 -1.17 -10.75 -10.66
CA GLY A 76 -0.27 -11.88 -10.36
C GLY A 76 1.11 -11.38 -9.91
N PRO A 77 2.22 -11.75 -10.58
CA PRO A 77 3.57 -11.31 -10.23
C PRO A 77 3.88 -9.86 -10.66
N ASP A 78 3.01 -9.27 -11.48
CA ASP A 78 3.21 -7.95 -12.08
C ASP A 78 2.57 -6.87 -11.23
N TYR A 79 3.18 -5.69 -11.25
CA TYR A 79 2.61 -4.54 -10.57
C TYR A 79 3.03 -3.21 -11.18
N ILE A 80 2.19 -2.22 -10.97
CA ILE A 80 2.52 -0.80 -11.08
C ILE A 80 2.23 -0.17 -9.73
N GLN A 81 3.16 0.64 -9.24
CA GLN A 81 3.06 1.34 -7.97
C GLN A 81 3.42 2.80 -8.17
N VAL A 82 2.58 3.69 -7.65
CA VAL A 82 2.74 5.15 -7.76
C VAL A 82 2.45 5.80 -6.43
N GLY A 83 3.12 6.92 -6.14
CA GLY A 83 2.91 7.62 -4.87
C GLY A 83 3.94 8.69 -4.60
N TRP A 84 4.02 9.11 -3.34
CA TRP A 84 5.09 9.98 -2.84
C TRP A 84 5.82 9.32 -1.68
N MET A 85 7.09 9.68 -1.50
CA MET A 85 7.93 9.20 -0.40
C MET A 85 8.81 10.33 0.15
N VAL A 86 9.01 10.35 1.47
CA VAL A 86 10.11 11.02 2.15
C VAL A 86 11.05 9.95 2.70
N ASN A 87 12.29 9.90 2.21
CA ASN A 87 13.27 8.91 2.63
C ASN A 87 14.70 9.51 2.66
N PRO A 88 15.12 10.04 3.83
CA PRO A 88 16.45 10.65 4.00
C PRO A 88 17.59 9.66 3.83
N THR A 89 17.38 8.39 4.15
CA THR A 89 18.39 7.33 3.94
C THR A 89 18.66 7.12 2.45
N LEU A 90 17.62 7.19 1.62
CA LEU A 90 17.73 6.98 0.18
C LEU A 90 18.20 8.24 -0.56
N TYR A 91 17.68 9.42 -0.19
CA TYR A 91 17.86 10.65 -0.97
C TYR A 91 18.79 11.68 -0.32
N GLY A 92 19.26 11.46 0.91
CA GLY A 92 20.09 12.41 1.64
C GLY A 92 19.37 13.67 2.13
N ASP A 93 18.05 13.78 1.93
CA ASP A 93 17.23 14.91 2.41
C ASP A 93 15.81 14.49 2.80
N ASN A 94 15.07 15.43 3.40
CA ASN A 94 13.70 15.23 3.88
C ASN A 94 12.61 15.69 2.89
N ARG A 95 12.93 15.84 1.60
CA ARG A 95 11.94 16.30 0.60
C ARG A 95 11.04 15.14 0.17
N ALA A 96 9.73 15.41 0.11
CA ALA A 96 8.77 14.51 -0.51
C ALA A 96 9.03 14.44 -2.02
N ARG A 97 9.04 13.21 -2.57
CA ARG A 97 9.26 12.95 -3.99
C ARG A 97 8.20 12.02 -4.51
N PHE A 98 7.67 12.34 -5.69
CA PHE A 98 6.85 11.41 -6.43
C PHE A 98 7.69 10.27 -7.00
N PHE A 99 7.11 9.08 -7.08
CA PHE A 99 7.76 7.92 -7.70
C PHE A 99 6.75 7.10 -8.52
N VAL A 100 7.31 6.36 -9.48
CA VAL A 100 6.63 5.30 -10.21
C VAL A 100 7.58 4.10 -10.23
N TYR A 101 7.08 2.94 -9.81
CA TYR A 101 7.79 1.67 -9.92
C TYR A 101 6.90 0.64 -10.62
N HIS A 102 7.51 -0.23 -11.40
CA HIS A 102 6.78 -1.30 -12.05
C HIS A 102 7.62 -2.58 -12.14
N LYS A 103 6.92 -3.71 -12.22
CA LYS A 103 7.49 -5.00 -12.57
C LYS A 103 6.55 -5.68 -13.56
N ALA A 104 7.10 -6.13 -14.67
CA ALA A 104 6.43 -6.96 -15.64
C ALA A 104 7.26 -8.24 -15.80
N SER A 105 6.60 -9.38 -15.62
CA SER A 105 7.16 -10.72 -15.75
C SER A 105 6.92 -11.15 -17.19
N HIS A 106 7.97 -11.62 -17.84
CA HIS A 106 7.95 -12.05 -19.24
C HIS A 106 7.38 -13.45 -19.39
#